data_AF-A0A6A6KZB3-F1
#
_entry.id   AF-A0A6A6KZB3-F1
#
_cell.length_a   1.000
_cell.length_b   1.000
_cell.length_c   1.000
_cell.angle_alpha   90.00
_cell.angle_beta   90.00
_cell.angle_gamma   90.00
#
_symmetry.space_group_name_H-M   'P 1'
#
loop_
_entity.id
_entity.type
_entity.pdbx_description
1 polymer ?
#
loop_
_entity_poly.entity_id
_entity_poly.type
_entity_poly.pdbx_seq_one_letter_code
_entity_poly.pdbx_strand_id
1 'polypeptide(L)'
;MLSPMTILQQLRQAEVSVFSVLLISNNMIPFRLTYIIKRKKLKLFLEQCLIEPQRAQYGGGIVANPEFTYSLEAWVQVNRGRESVAVALRTAAGELIRAGNVIASDGCWSLLKGGIFANFSGPAEILFESKNTTVEIWIDNVSLQPFTMEQWRSHQDESIHKERKRKVRFQVTYANKTAVEGAIISIKQTQSSFPFGCGMNHYIVENVDYQNWFASRFRYTTFTNEMKWYSTEKKQGQENYTIADAMVRFAKQNGISIRGHNIFWDDPKYQPDWVKNLSPNDLREAAAKRINSVVSRYEGQLIAWDVMNENLHFSFYEDKLGEDASAEYFSTAHQLDPGTRLFMNEYNTIEDSTDEAANPFNYKKRLEEILSYPGNQGILAGIGVQGHFSSDQPNLAYMRASLDMLATTGLPIWLTEVDVGRGPNQDKSLKSNLDFSSFNEFPKCQNNKDSDICQLLAFPSLDNNNYNNMIANRYFSGQAEYLEQVLREGYSHPGVEGIIMFVGPAIAGFNVTTLADKDFKNTPSGDVVDKLIDEWKPKPTEIKADSEGSIEVSLFHGDYNITIKDPVSNSLTRWNYNMIKDDTTGTVHIHINA
;
A
#
# COMPACT_ATOMS: atom_id res chain seq x y z
N MET A 1 43.73 -33.83 -41.33
CA MET A 1 44.68 -32.89 -40.71
C MET A 1 44.08 -32.42 -39.40
N LEU A 2 44.87 -32.52 -38.34
CA LEU A 2 44.81 -31.83 -37.03
C LEU A 2 43.66 -32.13 -36.05
N SER A 3 44.09 -32.09 -34.80
CA SER A 3 43.55 -32.38 -33.45
C SER A 3 44.13 -31.26 -32.54
N PRO A 4 43.87 -31.10 -31.22
CA PRO A 4 42.68 -31.25 -30.35
C PRO A 4 42.43 -29.98 -29.48
N MET A 5 41.40 -29.93 -28.61
CA MET A 5 41.50 -29.45 -27.20
C MET A 5 40.17 -29.53 -26.42
N THR A 6 40.29 -29.40 -25.11
CA THR A 6 39.50 -30.05 -24.06
C THR A 6 38.99 -29.02 -23.02
N ILE A 7 37.83 -29.32 -22.39
CA ILE A 7 37.42 -29.07 -20.97
C ILE A 7 36.79 -27.70 -20.53
N LEU A 8 35.83 -27.84 -19.59
CA LEU A 8 35.17 -26.90 -18.63
C LEU A 8 33.94 -26.12 -19.18
N GLN A 9 32.77 -26.03 -18.54
CA GLN A 9 32.35 -26.25 -17.15
C GLN A 9 30.80 -26.35 -17.09
N GLN A 10 30.25 -27.22 -16.23
CA GLN A 10 28.81 -27.31 -15.95
C GLN A 10 28.29 -26.00 -15.33
N LEU A 11 27.32 -25.36 -15.98
CA LEU A 11 26.34 -24.48 -15.33
C LEU A 11 25.05 -25.30 -15.16
N ARG A 12 24.69 -25.63 -13.91
CA ARG A 12 23.33 -26.10 -13.60
C ARG A 12 22.40 -24.91 -13.78
N GLN A 13 21.66 -24.90 -14.88
CA GLN A 13 20.62 -23.90 -15.15
C GLN A 13 19.33 -24.33 -14.44
N ALA A 14 18.62 -23.37 -13.84
CA ALA A 14 17.23 -23.52 -13.45
C ALA A 14 16.40 -23.98 -14.67
N GLU A 15 15.39 -24.83 -14.45
CA GLU A 15 14.42 -25.15 -15.50
C GLU A 15 13.56 -23.91 -15.74
N VAL A 16 13.85 -23.19 -16.84
CA VAL A 16 13.11 -22.01 -17.27
C VAL A 16 12.20 -22.42 -18.42
N SER A 17 10.88 -22.36 -18.20
CA SER A 17 9.91 -22.45 -19.29
C SER A 17 9.87 -21.12 -20.04
N VAL A 18 10.44 -21.07 -21.25
CA VAL A 18 10.51 -19.87 -22.10
C VAL A 18 9.36 -19.89 -23.11
N PHE A 19 8.50 -18.87 -23.09
CA PHE A 19 7.52 -18.63 -24.14
C PHE A 19 8.02 -17.51 -25.06
N SER A 20 8.37 -17.84 -26.31
CA SER A 20 8.68 -16.84 -27.34
C SER A 20 7.38 -16.28 -27.91
N VAL A 21 6.99 -15.07 -27.51
CA VAL A 21 5.92 -14.34 -28.21
C VAL A 21 6.49 -13.77 -29.50
N LEU A 22 6.09 -14.32 -30.64
CA LEU A 22 6.56 -13.91 -31.97
C LEU A 22 5.92 -12.56 -32.36
N LEU A 23 6.77 -11.56 -32.58
CA LEU A 23 6.40 -10.21 -33.03
C LEU A 23 6.10 -10.23 -34.54
N ILE A 24 4.87 -9.89 -34.94
CA ILE A 24 4.54 -9.66 -36.35
C ILE A 24 3.90 -8.27 -36.51
N SER A 25 4.51 -7.45 -37.36
CA SER A 25 3.97 -6.18 -37.83
C SER A 25 2.83 -6.37 -38.83
N ASN A 26 1.80 -5.53 -38.73
CA ASN A 26 0.81 -5.16 -39.75
C ASN A 26 -0.16 -6.24 -40.27
N ASN A 27 -1.38 -6.30 -39.72
CA ASN A 27 -2.63 -5.91 -40.42
C ASN A 27 -3.88 -6.28 -39.60
N MET A 28 -4.87 -5.37 -39.60
CA MET A 28 -6.19 -5.52 -38.97
C MET A 28 -7.06 -6.60 -39.64
N ILE A 29 -7.83 -7.36 -38.83
CA ILE A 29 -9.17 -7.88 -39.19
C ILE A 29 -10.04 -7.84 -37.91
N PRO A 30 -11.24 -7.22 -37.91
CA PRO A 30 -12.12 -7.22 -36.75
C PRO A 30 -13.03 -8.46 -36.74
N PHE A 31 -13.15 -9.15 -35.61
CA PHE A 31 -14.24 -10.09 -35.37
C PHE A 31 -15.13 -9.59 -34.24
N ARG A 32 -16.40 -9.34 -34.59
CA ARG A 32 -17.51 -9.06 -33.68
C ARG A 32 -18.02 -10.40 -33.16
N LEU A 33 -18.12 -10.58 -31.84
CA LEU A 33 -19.01 -11.59 -31.27
C LEU A 33 -19.76 -11.02 -30.06
N THR A 34 -21.07 -10.97 -30.21
CA THR A 34 -22.07 -10.71 -29.17
C THR A 34 -22.24 -11.99 -28.33
N TYR A 35 -22.39 -11.90 -27.00
CA TYR A 35 -23.50 -12.49 -26.20
C TYR A 35 -23.24 -12.54 -24.66
N ILE A 36 -24.22 -11.93 -23.95
CA ILE A 36 -24.87 -12.22 -22.66
C ILE A 36 -24.04 -12.80 -21.48
N ILE A 37 -23.79 -11.93 -20.50
CA ILE A 37 -23.30 -12.26 -19.15
C ILE A 37 -24.48 -12.69 -18.26
N LYS A 38 -24.43 -13.90 -17.68
CA LYS A 38 -25.13 -14.20 -16.42
C LYS A 38 -24.10 -14.27 -15.29
N ARG A 39 -24.07 -13.21 -14.47
CA ARG A 39 -23.22 -13.07 -13.28
C ARG A 39 -23.53 -14.18 -12.26
N LYS A 40 -22.50 -14.89 -11.79
CA LYS A 40 -22.48 -15.55 -10.47
C LYS A 40 -21.33 -14.97 -9.65
N LYS A 41 -21.62 -14.72 -8.37
CA LYS A 41 -20.89 -13.92 -7.38
C LYS A 41 -19.37 -14.19 -7.35
N LEU A 42 -18.57 -13.14 -7.50
CA LEU A 42 -17.14 -13.11 -7.17
C LEU A 42 -16.98 -13.28 -5.64
N LYS A 43 -16.47 -14.44 -5.19
CA LYS A 43 -15.69 -14.53 -3.94
C LYS A 43 -14.30 -14.01 -4.30
N LEU A 44 -14.04 -12.72 -4.06
CA LEU A 44 -12.69 -12.16 -4.20
C LEU A 44 -11.79 -12.77 -3.11
N PHE A 45 -10.59 -13.19 -3.48
CA PHE A 45 -9.50 -13.65 -2.58
C PHE A 45 -9.66 -15.02 -1.92
N LEU A 46 -9.96 -16.07 -2.68
CA LEU A 46 -9.43 -17.40 -2.31
C LEU A 46 -8.17 -17.65 -3.13
N GLU A 47 -7.16 -18.29 -2.53
CA GLU A 47 -6.17 -19.09 -3.28
C GLU A 47 -6.98 -20.05 -4.17
N GLN A 48 -7.24 -19.65 -5.41
CA GLN A 48 -8.04 -20.45 -6.33
C GLN A 48 -7.15 -21.57 -6.86
N CYS A 49 -7.00 -22.63 -6.07
CA CYS A 49 -6.50 -23.92 -6.49
C CYS A 49 -7.60 -24.57 -7.35
N LEU A 50 -7.55 -24.35 -8.66
CA LEU A 50 -8.55 -24.84 -9.60
C LEU A 50 -8.11 -26.15 -10.28
N ILE A 51 -9.07 -27.05 -10.51
CA ILE A 51 -8.82 -28.30 -11.25
C ILE A 51 -8.48 -28.01 -12.72
N GLU A 52 -9.13 -27.00 -13.32
CA GLU A 52 -8.86 -26.53 -14.68
C GLU A 52 -8.53 -25.03 -14.67
N PRO A 53 -7.59 -24.55 -15.48
CA PRO A 53 -7.26 -23.13 -15.54
C PRO A 53 -8.42 -22.38 -16.19
N GLN A 54 -8.80 -21.23 -15.60
CA GLN A 54 -9.75 -20.36 -16.28
C GLN A 54 -9.07 -19.71 -17.47
N ARG A 55 -9.82 -19.47 -18.56
CA ARG A 55 -9.32 -18.71 -19.71
C ARG A 55 -8.71 -17.39 -19.23
N ALA A 56 -7.58 -17.00 -19.80
CA ALA A 56 -7.01 -15.68 -19.61
C ALA A 56 -8.15 -14.65 -19.78
N GLN A 57 -8.39 -13.81 -18.76
CA GLN A 57 -9.54 -12.90 -18.81
C GLN A 57 -9.44 -11.93 -20.00
N TYR A 58 -8.22 -11.70 -20.50
CA TYR A 58 -7.92 -10.84 -21.63
C TYR A 58 -6.75 -11.46 -22.42
N GLY A 59 -6.94 -11.79 -23.70
CA GLY A 59 -5.92 -12.43 -24.55
C GLY A 59 -4.67 -11.55 -24.72
N GLY A 60 -3.49 -12.15 -24.58
CA GLY A 60 -2.19 -11.47 -24.42
C GLY A 60 -1.91 -10.24 -25.30
N GLY A 61 -1.08 -9.34 -24.78
CA GLY A 61 -0.77 -8.03 -25.37
C GLY A 61 0.68 -7.85 -25.78
N ILE A 62 0.92 -6.73 -26.47
CA ILE A 62 2.20 -6.26 -26.98
C ILE A 62 2.77 -5.24 -25.99
N VAL A 63 4.06 -5.33 -25.64
CA VAL A 63 4.77 -4.23 -24.97
C VAL A 63 5.00 -3.10 -25.97
N ALA A 64 3.99 -2.25 -26.14
CA ALA A 64 4.08 -1.03 -26.91
C ALA A 64 4.12 0.18 -25.95
N ASN A 65 5.22 0.94 -26.02
CA ASN A 65 5.45 2.27 -25.45
C ASN A 65 5.95 2.31 -23.97
N PRO A 66 7.09 2.99 -23.68
CA PRO A 66 7.73 3.06 -22.34
C PRO A 66 7.01 3.95 -21.31
N GLU A 67 5.72 4.24 -21.52
CA GLU A 67 4.87 5.02 -20.61
C GLU A 67 3.73 4.17 -20.01
N PHE A 68 3.67 2.88 -20.35
CA PHE A 68 2.66 1.95 -19.86
C PHE A 68 3.19 1.10 -18.72
N THR A 69 2.32 0.87 -17.74
CA THR A 69 2.46 -0.23 -16.79
C THR A 69 1.78 -1.45 -17.40
N TYR A 70 2.38 -2.62 -17.21
CA TYR A 70 1.87 -3.89 -17.71
C TYR A 70 1.44 -4.76 -16.55
N SER A 71 0.20 -5.25 -16.60
CA SER A 71 -0.26 -6.30 -15.70
C SER A 71 0.02 -7.65 -16.34
N LEU A 72 0.56 -8.58 -15.55
CA LEU A 72 0.83 -9.96 -15.95
C LEU A 72 -0.08 -10.90 -15.15
N GLU A 73 -0.76 -11.79 -15.85
CA GLU A 73 -1.50 -12.90 -15.25
C GLU A 73 -1.11 -14.22 -15.92
N ALA A 74 -1.00 -15.28 -15.13
CA ALA A 74 -0.78 -16.63 -15.64
C ALA A 74 -1.35 -17.67 -14.67
N TRP A 75 -1.81 -18.80 -15.19
CA TRP A 75 -2.11 -19.96 -14.35
C TRP A 75 -0.86 -20.83 -14.26
N VAL A 76 -0.47 -21.19 -13.04
CA VAL A 76 0.75 -21.94 -12.76
C VAL A 76 0.43 -23.16 -11.91
N GLN A 77 0.97 -24.31 -12.29
CA GLN A 77 0.91 -25.56 -11.55
C GLN A 77 2.33 -26.14 -11.47
N VAL A 78 2.61 -26.92 -10.42
CA VAL A 78 3.85 -27.71 -10.32
C VAL A 78 3.50 -29.19 -10.28
N ASN A 79 4.41 -30.04 -10.76
CA ASN A 79 4.16 -31.48 -10.83
C ASN A 79 4.21 -32.22 -9.47
N ARG A 80 4.74 -31.57 -8.42
CA ARG A 80 4.79 -32.12 -7.07
C ARG A 80 5.00 -31.04 -6.02
N GLY A 81 4.43 -31.27 -4.83
CA GLY A 81 4.63 -30.42 -3.66
C GLY A 81 3.97 -29.05 -3.78
N ARG A 82 4.56 -28.06 -3.10
CA ARG A 82 4.11 -26.67 -3.06
C ARG A 82 5.33 -25.78 -3.16
N GLU A 83 5.39 -24.94 -4.20
CA GLU A 83 6.60 -24.21 -4.57
C GLU A 83 6.30 -22.75 -4.91
N SER A 84 7.27 -21.88 -4.63
CA SER A 84 7.24 -20.50 -5.10
C SER A 84 7.69 -20.44 -6.55
N VAL A 85 6.83 -19.96 -7.43
CA VAL A 85 7.15 -19.69 -8.83
C VAL A 85 7.14 -18.18 -9.05
N ALA A 86 8.30 -17.64 -9.44
CA ALA A 86 8.46 -16.23 -9.82
C ALA A 86 8.27 -16.07 -11.32
N VAL A 87 7.78 -14.90 -11.74
CA VAL A 87 7.78 -14.47 -13.13
C VAL A 87 8.70 -13.28 -13.32
N ALA A 88 9.45 -13.28 -14.41
CA ALA A 88 10.35 -12.19 -14.77
C ALA A 88 10.34 -11.95 -16.29
N LEU A 89 10.64 -10.71 -16.68
CA LEU A 89 10.84 -10.35 -18.08
C LEU A 89 12.33 -10.15 -18.33
N ARG A 90 12.89 -10.88 -19.30
CA ARG A 90 14.24 -10.70 -19.78
C ARG A 90 14.24 -9.81 -21.02
N THR A 91 14.84 -8.63 -20.92
CA THR A 91 14.93 -7.69 -22.05
C THR A 91 15.96 -8.17 -23.07
N ALA A 92 15.92 -7.60 -24.28
CA ALA A 92 16.95 -7.85 -25.31
C ALA A 92 18.39 -7.51 -24.84
N ALA A 93 18.53 -6.61 -23.86
CA ALA A 93 19.83 -6.27 -23.26
C ALA A 93 20.29 -7.29 -22.20
N GLY A 94 19.47 -8.31 -21.91
CA GLY A 94 19.75 -9.34 -20.90
C GLY A 94 19.37 -8.93 -19.47
N GLU A 95 18.76 -7.76 -19.28
CA GLU A 95 18.26 -7.32 -17.97
C GLU A 95 17.04 -8.16 -17.57
N LEU A 96 17.01 -8.59 -16.30
CA LEU A 96 15.92 -9.39 -15.74
C LEU A 96 15.07 -8.52 -14.81
N ILE A 97 13.81 -8.34 -15.16
CA ILE A 97 12.86 -7.52 -14.42
C ILE A 97 11.83 -8.45 -13.76
N ARG A 98 11.91 -8.60 -12.43
CA ARG A 98 10.95 -9.43 -11.69
C ARG A 98 9.59 -8.77 -11.68
N ALA A 99 8.56 -9.53 -12.05
CA ALA A 99 7.20 -9.01 -12.26
C ALA A 99 6.21 -9.52 -11.20
N GLY A 100 6.48 -10.63 -10.51
CA GLY A 100 5.60 -11.15 -9.47
C GLY A 100 5.93 -12.59 -9.09
N ASN A 101 5.15 -13.14 -8.17
CA ASN A 101 5.33 -14.49 -7.67
C ASN A 101 3.99 -15.12 -7.26
N VAL A 102 3.96 -16.46 -7.24
CA VAL A 102 2.79 -17.24 -6.79
C VAL A 102 3.25 -18.47 -6.02
N ILE A 103 2.38 -18.98 -5.15
CA ILE A 103 2.51 -20.32 -4.58
C ILE A 103 1.78 -21.30 -5.49
N ALA A 104 2.52 -22.08 -6.27
CA ALA A 104 1.98 -23.14 -7.10
C ALA A 104 1.98 -24.47 -6.34
N SER A 105 0.94 -25.28 -6.54
CA SER A 105 0.81 -26.59 -5.88
C SER A 105 0.54 -27.70 -6.89
N ASP A 106 0.90 -28.92 -6.53
CA ASP A 106 0.49 -30.11 -7.27
C ASP A 106 -1.02 -30.33 -7.20
N GLY A 107 -1.57 -30.87 -8.29
CA GLY A 107 -3.00 -31.19 -8.40
C GLY A 107 -3.93 -30.00 -8.61
N CYS A 108 -3.45 -28.75 -8.63
CA CYS A 108 -4.25 -27.61 -9.05
C CYS A 108 -3.48 -26.43 -9.69
N TRP A 109 -4.22 -25.61 -10.43
CA TRP A 109 -3.75 -24.37 -11.03
C TRP A 109 -3.88 -23.21 -10.04
N SER A 110 -2.82 -22.43 -9.89
CA SER A 110 -2.74 -21.24 -9.04
C SER A 110 -2.59 -19.98 -9.90
N LEU A 111 -3.36 -18.94 -9.61
CA LEU A 111 -3.30 -17.68 -10.36
C LEU A 111 -2.09 -16.86 -9.92
N LEU A 112 -1.10 -16.72 -10.81
CA LEU A 112 -0.03 -15.75 -10.68
C LEU A 112 -0.54 -14.38 -11.14
N LYS A 113 -0.32 -13.37 -10.31
CA LYS A 113 -0.47 -11.96 -10.67
C LYS A 113 0.86 -11.25 -10.54
N GLY A 114 1.06 -10.24 -11.36
CA GLY A 114 2.25 -9.42 -11.34
C GLY A 114 2.16 -8.27 -12.33
N GLY A 115 3.29 -7.65 -12.57
CA GLY A 115 3.42 -6.65 -13.60
C GLY A 115 4.71 -5.86 -13.49
N ILE A 116 4.94 -5.02 -14.49
CA ILE A 116 6.11 -4.17 -14.59
C ILE A 116 5.73 -2.76 -14.99
N PHE A 117 6.49 -1.78 -14.53
CA PHE A 117 6.58 -0.50 -15.20
C PHE A 117 7.62 -0.63 -16.33
N ALA A 118 7.20 -0.52 -17.59
CA ALA A 118 8.12 -0.68 -18.71
C ALA A 118 8.95 0.60 -18.90
N ASN A 119 10.17 0.61 -18.37
CA ASN A 119 11.17 1.64 -18.62
C ASN A 119 12.02 1.38 -19.89
N PHE A 120 11.66 0.36 -20.68
CA PHE A 120 12.39 -0.07 -21.87
C PHE A 120 11.49 -0.23 -23.09
N SER A 121 12.09 -0.35 -24.27
CA SER A 121 11.40 -0.63 -25.53
C SER A 121 12.14 -1.73 -26.28
N GLY A 122 11.42 -2.78 -26.69
CA GLY A 122 12.00 -3.89 -27.43
C GLY A 122 11.35 -5.23 -27.06
N PRO A 123 11.76 -6.32 -27.74
CA PRO A 123 11.34 -7.66 -27.35
C PRO A 123 11.79 -7.98 -25.92
N ALA A 124 10.92 -8.67 -25.18
CA ALA A 124 11.23 -9.27 -23.90
C ALA A 124 10.70 -10.70 -23.85
N GLU A 125 11.43 -11.57 -23.17
CA GLU A 125 11.04 -12.96 -22.92
C GLU A 125 10.42 -13.05 -21.52
N ILE A 126 9.25 -13.69 -21.41
CA ILE A 126 8.63 -13.98 -20.11
C ILE A 126 9.19 -15.30 -19.61
N LEU A 127 9.81 -15.26 -18.44
CA LEU A 127 10.44 -16.39 -17.77
C LEU A 127 9.66 -16.74 -16.50
N PHE A 128 9.47 -18.02 -16.27
CA PHE A 128 8.92 -18.54 -15.02
C PHE A 128 9.99 -19.38 -14.33
N GLU A 129 10.25 -19.10 -13.05
CA GLU A 129 11.40 -19.61 -12.32
C GLU A 129 10.99 -20.17 -10.96
N SER A 130 11.56 -21.31 -10.59
CA SER A 130 11.53 -21.84 -9.21
C SER A 130 12.96 -22.09 -8.73
N LYS A 131 13.21 -21.87 -7.43
CA LYS A 131 14.48 -22.23 -6.80
C LYS A 131 14.66 -23.74 -6.67
N ASN A 132 13.55 -24.49 -6.64
CA ASN A 132 13.59 -25.95 -6.60
C ASN A 132 13.74 -26.49 -8.04
N THR A 133 14.97 -26.82 -8.44
CA THR A 133 15.28 -27.33 -9.79
C THR A 133 14.80 -28.76 -10.03
N THR A 134 14.02 -29.33 -9.12
CA THR A 134 13.51 -30.70 -9.22
C THR A 134 12.01 -30.73 -9.46
N VAL A 135 11.34 -29.58 -9.53
CA VAL A 135 9.92 -29.49 -9.89
C VAL A 135 9.77 -29.02 -11.32
N GLU A 136 8.82 -29.62 -12.03
CA GLU A 136 8.40 -29.14 -13.35
C GLU A 136 7.32 -28.08 -13.16
N ILE A 137 7.42 -26.99 -13.90
CA ILE A 137 6.46 -25.88 -13.88
C ILE A 137 5.59 -25.98 -15.13
N TRP A 138 4.27 -26.10 -14.94
CA TRP A 138 3.29 -26.02 -16.01
C TRP A 138 2.59 -24.68 -15.97
N ILE A 139 2.44 -24.06 -17.14
CA ILE A 139 1.91 -22.71 -17.30
C ILE A 139 0.82 -22.73 -18.36
N ASP A 140 -0.27 -22.04 -18.09
CA ASP A 140 -1.37 -21.87 -19.04
C ASP A 140 -1.92 -20.43 -18.97
N ASN A 141 -2.59 -20.00 -20.04
CA ASN A 141 -3.35 -18.76 -20.10
C ASN A 141 -2.56 -17.50 -19.67
N VAL A 142 -1.33 -17.37 -20.18
CA VAL A 142 -0.48 -16.18 -19.93
C VAL A 142 -1.07 -14.95 -20.62
N SER A 143 -1.19 -13.86 -19.87
CA SER A 143 -1.62 -12.55 -20.34
C SER A 143 -0.66 -11.46 -19.86
N LEU A 144 -0.34 -10.53 -20.75
CA LEU A 144 0.41 -9.32 -20.45
C LEU A 144 -0.33 -8.15 -21.08
N GLN A 145 -0.90 -7.26 -20.28
CA GLN A 145 -1.77 -6.18 -20.77
C GLN A 145 -1.22 -4.80 -20.39
N PRO A 146 -1.05 -3.87 -21.35
CA PRO A 146 -0.75 -2.49 -21.03
C PRO A 146 -1.97 -1.79 -20.43
N PHE A 147 -1.73 -0.87 -19.50
CA PHE A 147 -2.73 0.08 -19.05
C PHE A 147 -2.13 1.46 -18.81
N THR A 148 -2.90 2.51 -19.12
CA THR A 148 -2.52 3.88 -18.82
C THR A 148 -2.72 4.18 -17.33
N MET A 149 -2.04 5.20 -16.83
CA MET A 149 -2.34 5.73 -15.49
C MET A 149 -3.79 6.17 -15.34
N GLU A 150 -4.42 6.71 -16.40
CA GLU A 150 -5.85 7.08 -16.36
C GLU A 150 -6.76 5.86 -16.16
N GLN A 151 -6.50 4.76 -16.88
CA GLN A 151 -7.22 3.50 -16.69
C GLN A 151 -7.01 2.94 -15.28
N TRP A 152 -5.77 3.00 -14.77
CA TRP A 152 -5.45 2.58 -13.41
C TRP A 152 -6.21 3.42 -12.37
N ARG A 153 -6.22 4.76 -12.52
CA ARG A 153 -6.99 5.65 -11.65
C ARG A 153 -8.48 5.35 -11.68
N SER A 154 -9.05 5.15 -12.86
CA SER A 154 -10.46 4.77 -12.99
C SER A 154 -10.77 3.46 -12.23
N HIS A 155 -9.88 2.46 -12.32
CA HIS A 155 -10.03 1.22 -11.57
C HIS A 155 -9.95 1.42 -10.05
N GLN A 156 -9.01 2.27 -9.59
CA GLN A 156 -8.88 2.61 -8.17
C GLN A 156 -10.15 3.30 -7.65
N ASP A 157 -10.72 4.24 -8.41
CA ASP A 157 -11.95 4.95 -8.03
C ASP A 157 -13.15 4.02 -7.92
N GLU A 158 -13.30 3.08 -8.87
CA GLU A 158 -14.31 2.03 -8.81
C GLU A 158 -14.13 1.13 -7.58
N SER A 159 -12.89 0.73 -7.29
CA SER A 159 -12.58 -0.08 -6.11
C SER A 159 -12.87 0.70 -4.83
N ILE A 160 -12.52 1.98 -4.73
CA ILE A 160 -12.84 2.85 -3.59
C ILE A 160 -14.36 2.93 -3.40
N HIS A 161 -15.12 3.14 -4.48
CA HIS A 161 -16.58 3.18 -4.42
C HIS A 161 -17.18 1.86 -3.92
N LYS A 162 -16.58 0.74 -4.28
CA LYS A 162 -17.01 -0.60 -3.88
C LYS A 162 -16.58 -0.98 -2.47
N GLU A 163 -15.38 -0.58 -2.04
CA GLU A 163 -14.74 -1.12 -0.83
C GLU A 163 -14.74 -0.13 0.34
N ARG A 164 -14.86 1.17 0.08
CA ARG A 164 -14.81 2.23 1.11
C ARG A 164 -16.13 2.94 1.32
N LYS A 165 -17.12 2.74 0.44
CA LYS A 165 -18.40 3.44 0.47
C LYS A 165 -19.59 2.48 0.41
N ARG A 166 -20.71 2.91 0.97
CA ARG A 166 -22.02 2.23 0.83
C ARG A 166 -23.11 3.22 0.49
N LYS A 167 -24.10 2.76 -0.26
CA LYS A 167 -25.34 3.51 -0.48
C LYS A 167 -26.27 3.25 0.70
N VAL A 168 -26.84 4.32 1.25
CA VAL A 168 -27.84 4.26 2.30
C VAL A 168 -29.00 5.17 1.94
N ARG A 169 -30.22 4.70 2.22
CA ARG A 169 -31.43 5.51 2.16
C ARG A 169 -31.80 5.97 3.56
N PHE A 170 -31.97 7.28 3.76
CA PHE A 170 -32.59 7.79 4.98
C PHE A 170 -34.04 8.10 4.68
N GLN A 171 -34.96 7.56 5.47
CA GLN A 171 -36.38 7.85 5.37
C GLN A 171 -36.84 8.61 6.63
N VAL A 172 -37.27 9.84 6.43
CA VAL A 172 -37.71 10.74 7.49
C VAL A 172 -39.23 10.76 7.57
N THR A 173 -39.76 10.44 8.74
CA THR A 173 -41.21 10.44 9.01
C THR A 173 -41.52 11.17 10.29
N TYR A 174 -42.72 11.73 10.40
CA TYR A 174 -43.25 12.15 11.69
C TYR A 174 -43.63 10.93 12.55
N ALA A 175 -43.91 11.14 13.84
CA ALA A 175 -44.32 10.07 14.76
C ALA A 175 -45.57 9.28 14.29
N ASN A 176 -46.46 9.91 13.52
CA ASN A 176 -47.63 9.27 12.90
C ASN A 176 -47.29 8.47 11.61
N LYS A 177 -46.01 8.31 11.29
CA LYS A 177 -45.46 7.64 10.09
C LYS A 177 -45.74 8.33 8.76
N THR A 178 -46.22 9.58 8.74
CA THR A 178 -46.31 10.32 7.48
C THR A 178 -44.93 10.83 7.06
N ALA A 179 -44.63 10.75 5.77
CA ALA A 179 -43.38 11.24 5.20
C ALA A 179 -43.17 12.74 5.43
N VAL A 180 -41.93 13.15 5.69
CA VAL A 180 -41.56 14.57 5.81
C VAL A 180 -40.99 15.05 4.48
N GLU A 181 -41.87 15.38 3.54
CA GLU A 181 -41.47 15.94 2.26
C GLU A 181 -40.70 17.25 2.46
N GLY A 182 -39.54 17.37 1.83
CA GLY A 182 -38.76 18.59 1.86
C GLY A 182 -37.92 18.82 3.12
N ALA A 183 -37.81 17.83 4.01
CA ALA A 183 -36.84 17.85 5.11
C ALA A 183 -35.42 18.09 4.59
N ILE A 184 -34.66 18.97 5.24
CA ILE A 184 -33.26 19.21 4.88
C ILE A 184 -32.40 18.34 5.80
N ILE A 185 -31.63 17.44 5.19
CA ILE A 185 -30.77 16.50 5.91
C ILE A 185 -29.32 16.93 5.68
N SER A 186 -28.61 17.23 6.77
CA SER A 186 -27.19 17.54 6.80
C SER A 186 -26.43 16.36 7.38
N ILE A 187 -25.42 15.88 6.66
CA ILE A 187 -24.63 14.70 7.02
C ILE A 187 -23.18 15.15 7.23
N LYS A 188 -22.66 14.95 8.44
CA LYS A 188 -21.28 15.29 8.80
C LYS A 188 -20.56 14.05 9.34
N GLN A 189 -19.54 13.59 8.63
CA GLN A 189 -18.66 12.55 9.14
C GLN A 189 -17.87 13.08 10.34
N THR A 190 -17.88 12.34 11.44
CA THR A 190 -17.14 12.66 12.67
C THR A 190 -15.86 11.85 12.76
N GLN A 191 -15.86 10.61 12.26
CA GLN A 191 -14.69 9.74 12.25
C GLN A 191 -14.70 8.84 11.01
N SER A 192 -13.55 8.72 10.34
CA SER A 192 -13.34 7.72 9.29
C SER A 192 -13.06 6.36 9.93
N SER A 193 -13.63 5.29 9.39
CA SER A 193 -13.27 3.92 9.80
C SER A 193 -11.93 3.45 9.22
N PHE A 194 -11.35 4.19 8.26
CA PHE A 194 -10.06 3.84 7.67
C PHE A 194 -8.92 4.62 8.35
N PRO A 195 -8.04 3.96 9.11
CA PRO A 195 -6.79 4.53 9.60
C PRO A 195 -5.97 5.19 8.49
N PHE A 196 -5.92 6.51 8.51
CA PHE A 196 -5.05 7.32 7.66
C PHE A 196 -4.27 8.29 8.54
N GLY A 197 -2.97 8.05 8.68
CA GLY A 197 -2.14 8.68 9.70
C GLY A 197 -0.73 9.01 9.23
N CYS A 198 0.05 9.60 10.12
CA CYS A 198 1.48 9.83 9.90
C CYS A 198 2.31 9.62 11.18
N GLY A 199 3.62 9.50 11.00
CA GLY A 199 4.60 9.38 12.06
C GLY A 199 4.62 10.61 12.96
N MET A 200 4.72 10.38 14.26
CA MET A 200 4.86 11.43 15.28
C MET A 200 6.13 11.18 16.09
N ASN A 201 6.89 12.23 16.38
CA ASN A 201 8.11 12.12 17.16
C ASN A 201 8.13 13.08 18.35
N HIS A 202 9.17 12.98 19.18
CA HIS A 202 9.29 13.69 20.45
C HIS A 202 9.16 15.23 20.36
N TYR A 203 9.42 15.86 19.20
CA TYR A 203 9.23 17.30 19.04
C TYR A 203 7.79 17.74 19.33
N ILE A 204 6.81 16.82 19.20
CA ILE A 204 5.41 17.09 19.51
C ILE A 204 5.18 17.47 20.98
N VAL A 205 6.07 17.08 21.89
CA VAL A 205 5.90 17.32 23.33
C VAL A 205 6.04 18.81 23.66
N GLU A 206 6.93 19.51 22.97
CA GLU A 206 7.30 20.90 23.30
C GLU A 206 6.88 21.91 22.22
N ASN A 207 6.67 21.47 20.98
CA ASN A 207 6.38 22.36 19.86
C ASN A 207 4.86 22.51 19.64
N VAL A 208 4.28 23.62 20.10
CA VAL A 208 2.85 23.94 19.97
C VAL A 208 2.39 24.04 18.52
N ASP A 209 3.21 24.56 17.62
CA ASP A 209 2.86 24.64 16.20
C ASP A 209 2.82 23.25 15.56
N TYR A 210 3.72 22.34 15.97
CA TYR A 210 3.66 20.95 15.55
C TYR A 210 2.42 20.24 16.11
N GLN A 211 2.07 20.49 17.37
CA GLN A 211 0.84 19.97 17.98
C GLN A 211 -0.40 20.37 17.18
N ASN A 212 -0.52 21.67 16.87
CA ASN A 212 -1.63 22.21 16.10
C ASN A 212 -1.65 21.64 14.66
N TRP A 213 -0.49 21.60 13.99
CA TRP A 213 -0.36 21.09 12.64
C TRP A 213 -0.74 19.61 12.53
N PHE A 214 -0.34 18.79 13.52
CA PHE A 214 -0.60 17.36 13.55
C PHE A 214 -2.06 17.07 13.90
N ALA A 215 -2.56 17.63 15.01
CA ALA A 215 -3.90 17.34 15.53
C ALA A 215 -5.04 17.88 14.65
N SER A 216 -4.75 18.84 13.75
CA SER A 216 -5.70 19.30 12.75
C SER A 216 -5.88 18.32 11.57
N ARG A 217 -4.92 17.41 11.34
CA ARG A 217 -4.86 16.55 10.15
C ARG A 217 -5.09 15.08 10.45
N PHE A 218 -4.41 14.54 11.46
CA PHE A 218 -4.29 13.10 11.63
C PHE A 218 -4.99 12.62 12.90
N ARG A 219 -5.65 11.46 12.78
CA ARG A 219 -6.30 10.74 13.90
C ARG A 219 -5.64 9.39 14.19
N TYR A 220 -4.57 9.07 13.48
CA TYR A 220 -3.81 7.84 13.61
C TYR A 220 -2.32 8.16 13.53
N THR A 221 -1.51 7.47 14.31
CA THR A 221 -0.06 7.69 14.34
C THR A 221 0.72 6.45 14.74
N THR A 222 2.01 6.48 14.42
CA THR A 222 3.05 5.60 14.96
C THR A 222 4.16 6.49 15.52
N PHE A 223 4.75 6.13 16.65
CA PHE A 223 5.89 6.88 17.18
C PHE A 223 7.17 6.47 16.46
N THR A 224 7.95 7.44 16.01
CA THR A 224 9.12 7.15 15.14
C THR A 224 10.20 6.33 15.85
N ASN A 225 10.54 6.70 17.09
CA ASN A 225 11.64 6.11 17.84
C ASN A 225 11.29 5.87 19.30
N GLU A 226 10.30 6.57 19.82
CA GLU A 226 10.12 6.79 21.25
C GLU A 226 9.65 5.55 22.00
N MET A 227 9.13 4.54 21.30
CA MET A 227 8.80 3.22 21.86
C MET A 227 9.84 2.13 21.58
N LYS A 228 10.83 2.36 20.70
CA LYS A 228 11.85 1.36 20.34
C LYS A 228 12.75 1.02 21.53
N TRP A 229 13.26 -0.21 21.58
CA TRP A 229 13.99 -0.73 22.75
C TRP A 229 15.24 0.10 23.06
N TYR A 230 16.02 0.45 22.04
CA TYR A 230 17.20 1.32 22.21
C TYR A 230 16.89 2.72 22.74
N SER A 231 15.67 3.23 22.53
CA SER A 231 15.26 4.54 23.05
C SER A 231 14.87 4.46 24.52
N THR A 232 14.22 3.37 24.89
CA THR A 232 13.54 3.21 26.18
C THR A 232 14.40 2.47 27.21
N GLU A 233 15.45 1.75 26.81
CA GLU A 233 16.36 1.05 27.74
C GLU A 233 17.82 1.10 27.25
N LYS A 234 18.40 2.31 27.21
CA LYS A 234 19.80 2.54 26.77
C LYS A 234 20.84 1.81 27.63
N LYS A 235 20.54 1.58 28.91
CA LYS A 235 21.36 0.83 29.86
C LYS A 235 20.48 -0.24 30.49
N GLN A 236 21.02 -1.44 30.65
CA GLN A 236 20.31 -2.59 31.23
C GLN A 236 19.62 -2.22 32.56
N GLY A 237 18.33 -2.49 32.65
CA GLY A 237 17.50 -2.24 33.83
C GLY A 237 17.17 -0.77 34.10
N GLN A 238 17.58 0.17 33.23
CA GLN A 238 17.28 1.59 33.35
C GLN A 238 16.30 2.01 32.25
N GLU A 239 15.04 1.64 32.44
CA GLU A 239 13.97 2.02 31.53
C GLU A 239 13.59 3.50 31.68
N ASN A 240 13.31 4.17 30.56
CA ASN A 240 12.80 5.54 30.52
C ASN A 240 11.74 5.70 29.42
N TYR A 241 10.48 5.74 29.84
CA TYR A 241 9.32 5.94 28.97
C TYR A 241 8.79 7.39 28.99
N THR A 242 9.46 8.32 29.67
CA THR A 242 8.96 9.68 29.94
C THR A 242 8.42 10.39 28.69
N ILE A 243 9.16 10.32 27.57
CA ILE A 243 8.77 10.97 26.32
C ILE A 243 7.60 10.23 25.66
N ALA A 244 7.67 8.89 25.58
CA ALA A 244 6.59 8.09 25.01
C ALA A 244 5.28 8.27 25.80
N ASP A 245 5.33 8.28 27.14
CA ASP A 245 4.18 8.56 28.01
C ASP A 245 3.60 9.97 27.78
N ALA A 246 4.45 10.97 27.55
CA ALA A 246 3.99 12.31 27.20
C ALA A 246 3.29 12.34 25.83
N MET A 247 3.84 11.65 24.84
CA MET A 247 3.24 11.54 23.51
C MET A 247 1.93 10.75 23.51
N VAL A 248 1.81 9.66 24.30
CA VAL A 248 0.56 8.92 24.49
C VAL A 248 -0.51 9.83 25.10
N ARG A 249 -0.14 10.64 26.11
CA ARG A 249 -1.07 11.62 26.69
C ARG A 249 -1.53 12.66 25.68
N PHE A 250 -0.62 13.21 24.86
CA PHE A 250 -0.98 14.15 23.79
C PHE A 250 -1.95 13.51 22.79
N ALA A 251 -1.64 12.28 22.34
CA ALA A 251 -2.47 11.56 21.39
C ALA A 251 -3.88 11.31 21.95
N LYS A 252 -3.98 10.83 23.20
CA LYS A 252 -5.26 10.60 23.89
C LYS A 252 -6.09 11.87 24.04
N GLN A 253 -5.47 13.00 24.40
CA GLN A 253 -6.14 14.28 24.54
C GLN A 253 -6.72 14.81 23.22
N ASN A 254 -6.13 14.42 22.08
CA ASN A 254 -6.52 14.87 20.76
C ASN A 254 -7.29 13.81 19.95
N GLY A 255 -7.70 12.71 20.59
CA GLY A 255 -8.42 11.61 19.92
C GLY A 255 -7.61 10.98 18.79
N ILE A 256 -6.29 10.84 18.98
CA ILE A 256 -5.36 10.22 18.03
C ILE A 256 -5.06 8.80 18.51
N SER A 257 -5.35 7.81 17.68
CA SER A 257 -5.05 6.41 17.94
C SER A 257 -3.60 6.07 17.58
N ILE A 258 -2.99 5.15 18.32
CA ILE A 258 -1.56 4.86 18.23
C ILE A 258 -1.34 3.40 17.83
N ARG A 259 -0.50 3.19 16.83
CA ARG A 259 0.16 1.91 16.57
C ARG A 259 1.52 1.91 17.26
N GLY A 260 1.73 0.95 18.16
CA GLY A 260 2.99 0.79 18.88
C GLY A 260 4.07 0.23 17.97
N HIS A 261 5.21 0.92 17.89
CA HIS A 261 6.33 0.53 17.04
C HIS A 261 7.66 0.74 17.79
N ASN A 262 8.38 -0.32 18.14
CA ASN A 262 8.01 -1.74 18.08
C ASN A 262 8.43 -2.42 19.39
N ILE A 263 7.92 -3.64 19.63
CA ILE A 263 8.34 -4.43 20.79
C ILE A 263 9.79 -4.89 20.56
N PHE A 264 10.01 -5.60 19.46
CA PHE A 264 11.30 -6.08 19.01
C PHE A 264 11.55 -5.73 17.54
N TRP A 265 12.78 -5.33 17.26
CA TRP A 265 13.32 -5.17 15.91
C TRP A 265 14.40 -6.22 15.74
N ASP A 266 14.39 -6.98 14.65
CA ASP A 266 15.27 -8.12 14.49
C ASP A 266 16.66 -7.77 13.92
N ASP A 267 16.83 -6.57 13.36
CA ASP A 267 18.16 -6.09 12.92
C ASP A 267 19.11 -5.93 14.14
N PRO A 268 20.25 -6.64 14.18
CA PRO A 268 21.24 -6.50 15.24
C PRO A 268 21.73 -5.07 15.47
N LYS A 269 21.71 -4.22 14.43
CA LYS A 269 22.12 -2.82 14.48
C LYS A 269 21.28 -2.01 15.46
N TYR A 270 19.97 -2.27 15.53
CA TYR A 270 19.02 -1.51 16.32
C TYR A 270 18.76 -2.12 17.71
N GLN A 271 19.49 -3.16 18.11
CA GLN A 271 19.47 -3.59 19.52
C GLN A 271 20.13 -2.55 20.42
N PRO A 272 19.69 -2.40 21.69
CA PRO A 272 20.48 -1.69 22.69
C PRO A 272 21.90 -2.27 22.76
N ASP A 273 22.92 -1.43 22.95
CA ASP A 273 24.32 -1.88 22.88
C ASP A 273 24.65 -2.99 23.88
N TRP A 274 24.00 -3.00 25.05
CA TRP A 274 24.18 -4.03 26.07
C TRP A 274 23.49 -5.36 25.72
N VAL A 275 22.56 -5.39 24.75
CA VAL A 275 21.82 -6.59 24.31
C VAL A 275 22.57 -7.37 23.23
N LYS A 276 23.30 -6.67 22.34
CA LYS A 276 23.93 -7.25 21.13
C LYS A 276 24.75 -8.52 21.39
N ASN A 277 25.46 -8.56 22.51
CA ASN A 277 26.41 -9.63 22.84
C ASN A 277 26.00 -10.49 24.04
N LEU A 278 24.74 -10.43 24.46
CA LEU A 278 24.23 -11.30 25.53
C LEU A 278 24.31 -12.77 25.14
N SER A 279 24.53 -13.62 26.15
CA SER A 279 24.37 -15.07 26.00
C SER A 279 22.90 -15.40 25.69
N PRO A 280 22.58 -16.56 25.08
CA PRO A 280 21.20 -16.97 24.85
C PRO A 280 20.29 -16.89 26.09
N ASN A 281 20.79 -17.28 27.27
CA ASN A 281 20.00 -17.22 28.51
C ASN A 281 19.75 -15.77 28.96
N ASP A 282 20.79 -14.93 28.94
CA ASP A 282 20.66 -13.53 29.34
C ASP A 282 19.77 -12.75 28.35
N LEU A 283 19.86 -13.08 27.06
CA LEU A 283 19.00 -12.50 26.03
C LEU A 283 17.54 -12.92 26.23
N ARG A 284 17.28 -14.20 26.55
CA ARG A 284 15.93 -14.69 26.85
C ARG A 284 15.32 -13.94 28.03
N GLU A 285 16.09 -13.74 29.10
CA GLU A 285 15.64 -12.96 30.25
C GLU A 285 15.42 -11.47 29.91
N ALA A 286 16.31 -10.87 29.12
CA ALA A 286 16.19 -9.48 28.70
C ALA A 286 14.97 -9.27 27.80
N ALA A 287 14.75 -10.14 26.82
CA ALA A 287 13.58 -10.09 25.94
C ALA A 287 12.29 -10.29 26.74
N ALA A 288 12.24 -11.26 27.66
CA ALA A 288 11.10 -11.45 28.55
C ALA A 288 10.80 -10.19 29.39
N LYS A 289 11.82 -9.55 29.97
CA LYS A 289 11.63 -8.29 30.72
C LYS A 289 11.12 -7.16 29.82
N ARG A 290 11.68 -7.04 28.61
CA ARG A 290 11.30 -6.04 27.61
C ARG A 290 9.82 -6.15 27.25
N ILE A 291 9.36 -7.32 26.80
CA ILE A 291 7.97 -7.50 26.35
C ILE A 291 6.98 -7.30 27.51
N ASN A 292 7.29 -7.82 28.71
CA ASN A 292 6.47 -7.62 29.90
C ASN A 292 6.38 -6.14 30.30
N SER A 293 7.48 -5.38 30.21
CA SER A 293 7.44 -3.97 30.57
C SER A 293 6.67 -3.13 29.54
N VAL A 294 7.04 -3.22 28.27
CA VAL A 294 6.50 -2.30 27.25
C VAL A 294 5.05 -2.60 26.90
N VAL A 295 4.65 -3.87 26.81
CA VAL A 295 3.26 -4.23 26.46
C VAL A 295 2.32 -3.94 27.62
N SER A 296 2.64 -4.39 28.84
CA SER A 296 1.80 -4.10 30.01
C SER A 296 1.70 -2.60 30.33
N ARG A 297 2.73 -1.80 30.02
CA ARG A 297 2.67 -0.34 30.18
C ARG A 297 1.58 0.30 29.32
N TYR A 298 1.39 -0.18 28.10
CA TYR A 298 0.49 0.41 27.12
C TYR A 298 -0.76 -0.43 26.83
N GLU A 299 -1.03 -1.44 27.65
CA GLU A 299 -2.22 -2.29 27.57
C GLU A 299 -3.49 -1.44 27.42
N GLY A 300 -4.29 -1.72 26.39
CA GLY A 300 -5.55 -1.02 26.11
C GLY A 300 -5.41 0.44 25.69
N GLN A 301 -4.20 0.95 25.47
CA GLN A 301 -3.95 2.33 25.02
C GLN A 301 -3.59 2.42 23.53
N LEU A 302 -3.21 1.30 22.91
CA LEU A 302 -2.80 1.22 21.52
C LEU A 302 -3.83 0.41 20.71
N ILE A 303 -3.94 0.70 19.42
CA ILE A 303 -4.84 -0.03 18.51
C ILE A 303 -4.13 -1.20 17.82
N ALA A 304 -2.80 -1.18 17.82
CA ALA A 304 -1.96 -2.17 17.18
C ALA A 304 -0.54 -2.18 17.79
N TRP A 305 0.14 -3.31 17.69
CA TRP A 305 1.57 -3.47 18.01
C TRP A 305 2.31 -4.10 16.85
N ASP A 306 3.47 -3.55 16.52
CA ASP A 306 4.51 -4.29 15.82
C ASP A 306 5.27 -5.13 16.82
N VAL A 307 4.99 -6.43 16.82
CA VAL A 307 5.64 -7.38 17.73
C VAL A 307 7.06 -7.65 17.24
N MET A 308 7.18 -7.98 15.95
CA MET A 308 8.45 -8.26 15.27
C MET A 308 8.59 -7.37 14.04
N ASN A 309 9.67 -6.59 14.02
CA ASN A 309 10.05 -5.76 12.88
C ASN A 309 11.24 -6.41 12.15
N GLU A 310 11.11 -6.61 10.84
CA GLU A 310 12.17 -6.97 9.89
C GLU A 310 12.79 -8.37 10.04
N ASN A 311 11.98 -9.35 10.46
CA ASN A 311 12.42 -10.74 10.66
C ASN A 311 12.34 -11.63 9.40
N LEU A 312 12.25 -11.04 8.20
CA LEU A 312 12.60 -11.71 6.93
C LEU A 312 14.01 -11.36 6.47
N HIS A 313 14.46 -10.14 6.78
CA HIS A 313 15.82 -9.67 6.44
C HIS A 313 16.85 -10.07 7.50
N PHE A 314 16.43 -10.18 8.75
CA PHE A 314 17.27 -10.51 9.88
C PHE A 314 16.70 -11.70 10.67
N SER A 315 17.50 -12.24 11.59
CA SER A 315 17.17 -13.42 12.41
C SER A 315 17.84 -13.36 13.78
N PHE A 316 18.01 -12.16 14.37
CA PHE A 316 18.77 -11.98 15.61
C PHE A 316 18.23 -12.81 16.77
N TYR A 317 16.91 -12.88 16.92
CA TYR A 317 16.29 -13.68 17.98
C TYR A 317 16.30 -15.16 17.64
N GLU A 318 15.95 -15.54 16.41
CA GLU A 318 15.90 -16.93 15.96
C GLU A 318 17.28 -17.61 16.06
N ASP A 319 18.33 -16.95 15.60
CA ASP A 319 19.71 -17.47 15.62
C ASP A 319 20.20 -17.75 17.05
N LYS A 320 19.71 -17.01 18.04
CA LYS A 320 20.17 -17.07 19.43
C LYS A 320 19.26 -17.86 20.35
N LEU A 321 17.96 -17.85 20.10
CA LEU A 321 16.93 -18.35 21.01
C LEU A 321 16.16 -19.56 20.45
N GLY A 322 16.26 -19.82 19.14
CA GLY A 322 15.54 -20.89 18.44
C GLY A 322 14.50 -20.36 17.45
N GLU A 323 14.11 -21.20 16.49
CA GLU A 323 13.23 -20.85 15.35
C GLU A 323 11.86 -20.27 15.74
N ASP A 324 11.37 -20.63 16.93
CA ASP A 324 10.08 -20.23 17.48
C ASP A 324 10.10 -18.89 18.23
N ALA A 325 11.24 -18.21 18.34
CA ALA A 325 11.39 -17.00 19.16
C ALA A 325 10.34 -15.91 18.83
N SER A 326 10.21 -15.54 17.55
CA SER A 326 9.15 -14.61 17.10
C SER A 326 7.75 -15.10 17.50
N ALA A 327 7.47 -16.41 17.35
CA ALA A 327 6.15 -16.96 17.62
C ALA A 327 5.78 -16.91 19.11
N GLU A 328 6.76 -17.17 19.99
CA GLU A 328 6.63 -17.02 21.44
C GLU A 328 6.35 -15.56 21.85
N TYR A 329 6.95 -14.59 21.16
CA TYR A 329 6.69 -13.16 21.42
C TYR A 329 5.29 -12.74 21.01
N PHE A 330 4.75 -13.26 19.91
CA PHE A 330 3.34 -13.06 19.55
C PHE A 330 2.41 -13.62 20.64
N SER A 331 2.69 -14.84 21.12
CA SER A 331 1.89 -15.44 22.20
C SER A 331 1.93 -14.59 23.47
N THR A 332 3.13 -14.15 23.86
CA THR A 332 3.32 -13.34 25.07
C THR A 332 2.65 -11.97 24.94
N ALA A 333 2.81 -11.28 23.80
CA ALA A 333 2.14 -10.00 23.56
C ALA A 333 0.62 -10.13 23.62
N HIS A 334 0.06 -11.20 23.03
CA HIS A 334 -1.37 -11.47 23.07
C HIS A 334 -1.87 -11.75 24.49
N GLN A 335 -1.11 -12.46 25.32
CA GLN A 335 -1.48 -12.71 26.71
C GLN A 335 -1.48 -11.43 27.55
N LEU A 336 -0.56 -10.51 27.28
CA LEU A 336 -0.42 -9.24 28.00
C LEU A 336 -1.42 -8.17 27.55
N ASP A 337 -1.83 -8.17 26.28
CA ASP A 337 -2.84 -7.25 25.74
C ASP A 337 -3.72 -7.95 24.66
N PRO A 338 -4.72 -8.76 25.08
CA PRO A 338 -5.51 -9.58 24.16
C PRO A 338 -6.37 -8.78 23.17
N GLY A 339 -6.65 -7.51 23.47
CA GLY A 339 -7.50 -6.63 22.65
C GLY A 339 -6.76 -5.94 21.51
N THR A 340 -5.42 -5.97 21.52
CA THR A 340 -4.59 -5.25 20.55
C THR A 340 -4.24 -6.13 19.36
N ARG A 341 -4.32 -5.56 18.14
CA ARG A 341 -3.94 -6.27 16.92
C ARG A 341 -2.40 -6.36 16.82
N LEU A 342 -1.89 -7.55 16.54
CA LEU A 342 -0.45 -7.84 16.50
C LEU A 342 0.04 -7.98 15.06
N PHE A 343 1.12 -7.29 14.73
CA PHE A 343 1.69 -7.22 13.38
C PHE A 343 3.11 -7.79 13.36
N MET A 344 3.39 -8.53 12.27
CA MET A 344 4.73 -8.61 11.70
C MET A 344 4.86 -7.39 10.77
N ASN A 345 6.01 -6.70 10.78
CA ASN A 345 6.21 -5.49 9.99
C ASN A 345 7.51 -5.59 9.19
N GLU A 346 7.44 -5.37 7.88
CA GLU A 346 8.56 -5.64 6.98
C GLU A 346 8.62 -4.64 5.81
N TYR A 347 9.83 -4.31 5.36
CA TYR A 347 10.07 -3.46 4.19
C TYR A 347 10.28 -4.26 2.90
N ASN A 348 10.24 -3.57 1.76
CA ASN A 348 10.44 -4.11 0.41
C ASN A 348 9.42 -5.16 -0.07
N THR A 349 8.46 -5.59 0.75
CA THR A 349 7.42 -6.56 0.35
C THR A 349 6.54 -6.07 -0.80
N ILE A 350 6.30 -4.77 -0.91
CA ILE A 350 5.46 -4.15 -1.95
C ILE A 350 6.20 -3.12 -2.79
N GLU A 351 7.43 -2.75 -2.40
CA GLU A 351 8.22 -1.66 -2.94
C GLU A 351 9.19 -2.12 -4.01
N ASP A 352 9.87 -3.26 -3.79
CA ASP A 352 10.97 -3.74 -4.62
C ASP A 352 10.78 -5.22 -4.99
N SER A 353 10.45 -5.47 -6.26
CA SER A 353 10.27 -6.83 -6.77
C SER A 353 11.54 -7.65 -6.86
N THR A 354 12.71 -7.03 -6.68
CA THR A 354 14.02 -7.68 -6.69
C THR A 354 14.44 -8.19 -5.32
N ASP A 355 13.77 -7.77 -4.25
CA ASP A 355 14.04 -8.24 -2.89
C ASP A 355 13.53 -9.66 -2.67
N GLU A 356 14.44 -10.63 -2.75
CA GLU A 356 14.09 -12.02 -2.56
C GLU A 356 13.86 -12.41 -1.09
N ALA A 357 14.33 -11.63 -0.12
CA ALA A 357 14.15 -11.96 1.29
C ALA A 357 12.71 -11.67 1.70
N ALA A 358 12.24 -10.45 1.43
CA ALA A 358 10.95 -9.97 1.89
C ALA A 358 9.81 -10.03 0.87
N ASN A 359 10.00 -10.75 -0.24
CA ASN A 359 8.93 -10.95 -1.21
C ASN A 359 7.63 -11.45 -0.52
N PRO A 360 6.44 -11.18 -1.10
CA PRO A 360 5.15 -11.51 -0.47
C PRO A 360 4.97 -12.98 -0.07
N PHE A 361 5.70 -13.91 -0.70
CA PHE A 361 5.59 -15.33 -0.42
C PHE A 361 6.31 -15.68 0.89
N ASN A 362 7.55 -15.21 1.03
CA ASN A 362 8.30 -15.40 2.26
C ASN A 362 7.60 -14.72 3.44
N TYR A 363 7.04 -13.53 3.20
CA TYR A 363 6.22 -12.85 4.20
C TYR A 363 5.03 -13.72 4.64
N LYS A 364 4.20 -14.17 3.70
CA LYS A 364 3.03 -15.00 3.99
C LYS A 364 3.43 -16.28 4.73
N LYS A 365 4.48 -16.95 4.26
CA LYS A 365 5.01 -18.17 4.87
C LYS A 365 5.45 -17.94 6.32
N ARG A 366 6.25 -16.92 6.57
CA ARG A 366 6.74 -16.60 7.92
C ARG A 366 5.60 -16.25 8.88
N LEU A 367 4.62 -15.49 8.40
CA LEU A 367 3.44 -15.16 9.20
C LEU A 367 2.60 -16.41 9.52
N GLU A 368 2.41 -17.32 8.55
CA GLU A 368 1.73 -18.60 8.76
C GLU A 368 2.46 -19.46 9.81
N GLU A 369 3.79 -19.53 9.75
CA GLU A 369 4.62 -20.23 10.74
C GLU A 369 4.38 -19.65 12.15
N ILE A 370 4.51 -18.33 12.30
CA ILE A 370 4.26 -17.62 13.57
C ILE A 370 2.85 -17.93 14.10
N LEU A 371 1.81 -17.83 13.27
CA LEU A 371 0.43 -18.00 13.71
C LEU A 371 0.04 -19.47 13.96
N SER A 372 0.76 -20.42 13.36
CA SER A 372 0.55 -21.85 13.58
C SER A 372 1.07 -22.36 14.93
N TYR A 373 1.91 -21.57 15.61
CA TYR A 373 2.52 -21.93 16.88
C TYR A 373 1.47 -22.17 18.00
N PRO A 374 1.63 -23.22 18.83
CA PRO A 374 0.74 -23.48 19.95
C PRO A 374 0.70 -22.31 20.95
N GLY A 375 -0.47 -21.70 21.16
CA GLY A 375 -0.64 -20.50 21.98
C GLY A 375 -0.92 -19.23 21.18
N ASN A 376 -0.88 -19.30 19.84
CA ASN A 376 -1.23 -18.18 18.95
C ASN A 376 -2.66 -18.27 18.38
N GLN A 377 -3.45 -19.24 18.85
CA GLN A 377 -4.86 -19.35 18.48
C GLN A 377 -5.65 -18.14 19.00
N GLY A 378 -6.40 -17.49 18.11
CA GLY A 378 -7.24 -16.34 18.48
C GLY A 378 -6.51 -14.99 18.48
N ILE A 379 -5.21 -14.95 18.18
CA ILE A 379 -4.49 -13.70 17.97
C ILE A 379 -5.18 -12.88 16.88
N LEU A 380 -5.50 -11.63 17.19
CA LEU A 380 -5.89 -10.64 16.20
C LEU A 380 -4.64 -10.24 15.42
N ALA A 381 -4.30 -11.00 14.37
CA ALA A 381 -3.12 -10.75 13.57
C ALA A 381 -3.37 -9.68 12.49
N GLY A 382 -2.29 -9.04 12.03
CA GLY A 382 -2.27 -8.11 10.91
C GLY A 382 -0.97 -8.21 10.11
N ILE A 383 -1.01 -7.71 8.89
CA ILE A 383 0.11 -7.68 7.95
C ILE A 383 0.62 -6.24 7.87
N GLY A 384 1.88 -5.99 8.24
CA GLY A 384 2.51 -4.69 8.17
C GLY A 384 3.52 -4.66 7.02
N VAL A 385 3.25 -3.82 6.02
CA VAL A 385 4.19 -3.54 4.93
C VAL A 385 4.63 -2.09 5.03
N GLN A 386 5.93 -1.84 5.23
CA GLN A 386 6.44 -0.51 5.57
C GLN A 386 6.09 0.52 4.49
N GLY A 387 6.37 0.24 3.22
CA GLY A 387 6.08 1.14 2.12
C GLY A 387 7.14 2.24 1.95
N HIS A 388 8.42 1.90 2.17
CA HIS A 388 9.54 2.81 1.91
C HIS A 388 9.93 2.78 0.42
N PHE A 389 9.25 3.58 -0.39
CA PHE A 389 9.52 3.62 -1.83
C PHE A 389 10.77 4.44 -2.14
N SER A 390 11.54 4.01 -3.14
CA SER A 390 12.70 4.76 -3.63
C SER A 390 12.28 6.06 -4.33
N SER A 391 13.24 6.81 -4.86
CA SER A 391 12.94 7.98 -5.71
C SER A 391 12.49 7.62 -7.12
N ASP A 392 12.50 6.33 -7.48
CA ASP A 392 12.12 5.83 -8.79
C ASP A 392 10.60 5.65 -8.90
N GLN A 393 10.12 5.50 -10.13
CA GLN A 393 8.70 5.27 -10.40
C GLN A 393 8.23 3.98 -9.71
N PRO A 394 7.23 4.03 -8.81
CA PRO A 394 6.72 2.83 -8.16
C PRO A 394 6.06 1.89 -9.17
N ASN A 395 6.33 0.59 -9.03
CA ASN A 395 5.67 -0.45 -9.82
C ASN A 395 4.30 -0.81 -9.22
N LEU A 396 3.26 -0.06 -9.58
CA LEU A 396 1.91 -0.22 -9.03
C LEU A 396 1.29 -1.60 -9.34
N ALA A 397 1.66 -2.23 -10.45
CA ALA A 397 1.17 -3.57 -10.77
C ALA A 397 1.78 -4.63 -9.86
N TYR A 398 3.08 -4.51 -9.56
CA TYR A 398 3.72 -5.36 -8.54
C TYR A 398 3.11 -5.12 -7.16
N MET A 399 2.98 -3.85 -6.74
CA MET A 399 2.35 -3.50 -5.46
C MET A 399 0.94 -4.11 -5.33
N ARG A 400 0.09 -3.99 -6.36
CA ARG A 400 -1.24 -4.63 -6.39
C ARG A 400 -1.15 -6.14 -6.24
N ALA A 401 -0.26 -6.80 -6.99
CA ALA A 401 -0.12 -8.25 -6.96
C ALA A 401 0.38 -8.75 -5.59
N SER A 402 1.34 -8.04 -4.99
CA SER A 402 1.84 -8.31 -3.64
C SER A 402 0.72 -8.21 -2.59
N LEU A 403 -0.07 -7.13 -2.64
CA LEU A 403 -1.21 -6.94 -1.75
C LEU A 403 -2.31 -7.99 -1.97
N ASP A 404 -2.62 -8.34 -3.22
CA ASP A 404 -3.58 -9.38 -3.56
C ASP A 404 -3.15 -10.74 -2.97
N MET A 405 -1.86 -11.07 -3.02
CA MET A 405 -1.34 -12.32 -2.47
C MET A 405 -1.36 -12.34 -0.95
N LEU A 406 -0.95 -11.25 -0.30
CA LEU A 406 -1.03 -11.12 1.17
C LEU A 406 -2.48 -11.18 1.66
N ALA A 407 -3.44 -10.62 0.90
CA ALA A 407 -4.85 -10.63 1.25
C ALA A 407 -5.49 -12.02 1.22
N THR A 408 -4.85 -13.01 0.58
CA THR A 408 -5.31 -14.41 0.62
C THR A 408 -5.25 -15.04 2.01
N THR A 409 -4.46 -14.46 2.93
CA THR A 409 -4.46 -14.84 4.35
C THR A 409 -5.77 -14.53 5.06
N GLY A 410 -6.58 -13.62 4.51
CA GLY A 410 -7.76 -13.07 5.17
C GLY A 410 -7.46 -12.10 6.32
N LEU A 411 -6.19 -11.77 6.55
CA LEU A 411 -5.75 -10.81 7.56
C LEU A 411 -5.74 -9.39 7.00
N PRO A 412 -5.98 -8.36 7.83
CA PRO A 412 -5.93 -6.99 7.37
C PRO A 412 -4.49 -6.54 7.11
N ILE A 413 -4.29 -5.87 5.98
CA ILE A 413 -3.00 -5.31 5.57
C ILE A 413 -2.95 -3.83 5.93
N TRP A 414 -1.84 -3.40 6.50
CA TRP A 414 -1.55 -2.00 6.77
C TRP A 414 -0.30 -1.62 6.01
N LEU A 415 -0.34 -0.48 5.31
CA LEU A 415 0.87 0.21 4.90
C LEU A 415 1.30 1.08 6.09
N THR A 416 2.51 0.89 6.60
CA THR A 416 2.78 1.25 8.00
C THR A 416 3.73 2.41 8.18
N GLU A 417 4.55 2.69 7.17
CA GLU A 417 5.65 3.66 7.21
C GLU A 417 5.84 4.36 5.85
N VAL A 418 4.75 4.61 5.11
CA VAL A 418 4.84 5.08 3.71
C VAL A 418 5.62 6.37 3.58
N ASP A 419 6.69 6.34 2.79
CA ASP A 419 7.38 7.50 2.26
C ASP A 419 7.93 7.20 0.86
N VAL A 420 8.39 8.26 0.19
CA VAL A 420 9.01 8.17 -1.14
C VAL A 420 10.35 8.88 -1.10
N GLY A 421 11.39 8.29 -1.68
CA GLY A 421 12.72 8.89 -1.78
C GLY A 421 12.74 10.21 -2.56
N ARG A 422 13.70 11.08 -2.26
CA ARG A 422 13.92 12.34 -3.02
C ARG A 422 14.70 12.06 -4.30
N GLY A 423 14.17 12.49 -5.44
CA GLY A 423 14.90 12.42 -6.71
C GLY A 423 16.04 13.44 -6.80
N PRO A 424 17.06 13.21 -7.65
CA PRO A 424 18.29 14.01 -7.73
C PRO A 424 18.09 15.49 -8.10
N ASN A 425 16.93 15.88 -8.65
CA ASN A 425 16.64 17.27 -9.05
C ASN A 425 15.93 18.12 -7.97
N GLN A 426 15.50 17.52 -6.85
CA GLN A 426 14.78 18.26 -5.79
C GLN A 426 15.70 19.11 -4.89
N ASP A 427 17.01 18.84 -4.87
CA ASP A 427 17.97 19.57 -4.02
C ASP A 427 18.23 21.01 -4.50
N LYS A 428 17.80 21.34 -5.74
CA LYS A 428 17.92 22.70 -6.31
C LYS A 428 16.75 23.62 -5.93
N SER A 429 15.55 23.10 -5.68
CA SER A 429 14.37 23.95 -5.39
C SER A 429 14.40 24.58 -4.00
N LEU A 430 15.07 23.94 -3.02
CA LEU A 430 15.27 24.51 -1.68
C LEU A 430 16.39 25.55 -1.61
N LYS A 431 17.16 25.75 -2.70
CA LYS A 431 18.34 26.65 -2.71
C LYS A 431 18.34 27.74 -3.77
N SER A 432 17.36 27.84 -4.66
CA SER A 432 17.41 28.88 -5.69
C SER A 432 16.05 29.41 -6.13
N ASN A 433 15.82 30.70 -5.84
CA ASN A 433 14.99 31.57 -6.66
C ASN A 433 15.65 31.64 -8.06
N LEU A 434 15.29 30.74 -8.98
CA LEU A 434 15.77 30.83 -10.36
C LEU A 434 14.75 31.59 -11.21
N ASP A 435 15.24 32.70 -11.76
CA ASP A 435 14.59 33.52 -12.76
C ASP A 435 14.45 32.73 -14.09
N PHE A 436 13.23 32.63 -14.59
CA PHE A 436 12.89 31.88 -15.82
C PHE A 436 13.16 32.68 -17.11
N SER A 437 13.87 33.80 -17.05
CA SER A 437 14.17 34.64 -18.22
C SER A 437 15.22 34.07 -19.18
N SER A 438 15.94 33.00 -18.83
CA SER A 438 17.14 32.55 -19.57
C SER A 438 16.96 31.34 -20.52
N PHE A 439 15.75 30.78 -20.70
CA PHE A 439 15.53 29.58 -21.54
C PHE A 439 15.10 29.84 -23.00
N ASN A 440 15.26 31.07 -23.51
CA ASN A 440 14.79 31.46 -24.84
C ASN A 440 15.76 31.23 -26.02
N GLU A 441 16.80 30.40 -25.89
CA GLU A 441 17.73 30.13 -27.00
C GLU A 441 17.83 28.64 -27.33
N PHE A 442 16.90 28.15 -28.15
CA PHE A 442 17.17 27.01 -29.04
C PHE A 442 17.69 27.53 -30.40
N PRO A 443 18.64 26.84 -31.06
CA PRO A 443 19.22 27.31 -32.31
C PRO A 443 18.16 27.34 -33.42
N LYS A 444 17.99 28.49 -34.07
CA LYS A 444 17.21 28.58 -35.32
C LYS A 444 17.94 27.80 -36.41
N CYS A 445 17.23 26.89 -37.08
CA CYS A 445 17.73 26.19 -38.26
C CYS A 445 18.19 27.21 -39.33
N GLN A 446 19.50 27.35 -39.51
CA GLN A 446 20.10 28.09 -40.60
C GLN A 446 20.80 27.10 -41.54
N ASN A 447 20.35 27.12 -42.80
CA ASN A 447 20.93 26.55 -44.01
C ASN A 447 20.38 25.18 -44.48
N ASN A 448 19.69 25.25 -45.63
CA ASN A 448 19.13 24.17 -46.45
C ASN A 448 20.20 23.26 -47.05
N LYS A 449 20.73 22.28 -46.31
CA LYS A 449 21.48 21.18 -46.95
C LYS A 449 21.19 19.75 -46.49
N ASP A 450 20.27 19.53 -45.55
CA ASP A 450 19.77 18.18 -45.24
C ASP A 450 18.24 18.21 -45.13
N SER A 451 17.54 18.10 -46.26
CA SER A 451 16.06 18.22 -46.33
C SER A 451 15.29 17.05 -45.73
N ASP A 452 15.96 15.96 -45.34
CA ASP A 452 15.27 14.71 -44.97
C ASP A 452 15.13 14.54 -43.45
N ILE A 453 15.83 15.34 -42.63
CA ILE A 453 15.72 15.32 -41.16
C ILE A 453 14.68 16.33 -40.64
N CYS A 454 14.38 17.39 -41.39
CA CYS A 454 13.40 18.41 -40.95
C CYS A 454 11.94 18.04 -41.23
N GLN A 455 11.64 17.02 -42.05
CA GLN A 455 10.26 16.61 -42.36
C GLN A 455 9.70 15.53 -41.42
N LEU A 456 10.53 14.86 -40.63
CA LEU A 456 10.10 13.79 -39.70
C LEU A 456 9.59 14.30 -38.34
N LEU A 457 9.59 15.62 -38.10
CA LEU A 457 9.13 16.22 -36.84
C LEU A 457 7.89 17.12 -37.00
N ALA A 458 7.21 17.08 -38.15
CA ALA A 458 5.94 17.78 -38.33
C ALA A 458 4.78 16.95 -37.76
N PHE A 459 4.69 16.83 -36.43
CA PHE A 459 3.42 16.54 -35.78
C PHE A 459 2.52 17.78 -35.83
N PRO A 460 1.19 17.64 -36.01
CA PRO A 460 0.30 18.78 -36.01
C PRO A 460 0.37 19.50 -34.66
N SER A 461 0.44 20.82 -34.72
CA SER A 461 0.59 21.75 -33.61
C SER A 461 -0.29 21.40 -32.40
N LEU A 462 0.29 20.70 -31.42
CA LEU A 462 -0.16 20.77 -30.04
C LEU A 462 0.49 22.01 -29.42
N ASP A 463 -0.34 22.82 -28.78
CA ASP A 463 0.00 24.11 -28.19
C ASP A 463 1.30 24.02 -27.35
N ASN A 464 2.31 24.83 -27.69
CA ASN A 464 3.66 24.80 -27.09
C ASN A 464 3.64 24.98 -25.56
N ASN A 465 2.57 25.55 -25.00
CA ASN A 465 2.37 25.66 -23.56
C ASN A 465 2.10 24.31 -22.87
N ASN A 466 1.45 23.36 -23.54
CA ASN A 466 1.21 22.03 -22.98
C ASN A 466 2.46 21.15 -23.00
N TYR A 467 3.26 21.21 -24.06
CA TYR A 467 4.49 20.42 -24.15
C TYR A 467 5.55 20.90 -23.15
N ASN A 468 5.70 22.22 -22.97
CA ASN A 468 6.60 22.77 -21.97
C ASN A 468 6.12 22.55 -20.53
N ASN A 469 4.80 22.55 -20.27
CA ASN A 469 4.25 22.13 -18.97
C ASN A 469 4.45 20.64 -18.70
N MET A 470 4.34 19.80 -19.73
CA MET A 470 4.52 18.35 -19.62
C MET A 470 5.98 17.97 -19.37
N ILE A 471 6.93 18.66 -20.02
CA ILE A 471 8.37 18.49 -19.75
C ILE A 471 8.78 19.16 -18.44
N ALA A 472 8.22 20.31 -18.05
CA ALA A 472 8.46 20.91 -16.74
C ALA A 472 7.95 20.02 -15.60
N ASN A 473 6.77 19.40 -15.73
CA ASN A 473 6.27 18.41 -14.77
C ASN A 473 7.15 17.16 -14.69
N ARG A 474 7.76 16.74 -15.81
CA ARG A 474 8.68 15.60 -15.87
C ARG A 474 9.98 15.80 -15.08
N TYR A 475 10.37 17.05 -14.80
CA TYR A 475 11.61 17.37 -14.08
C TYR A 475 11.41 17.95 -12.67
N PHE A 476 10.18 18.36 -12.29
CA PHE A 476 9.96 19.13 -11.06
C PHE A 476 9.10 18.49 -9.95
N SER A 477 8.54 17.28 -10.06
CA SER A 477 7.70 16.76 -8.94
C SER A 477 7.50 15.24 -8.78
N GLY A 478 8.49 14.39 -9.09
CA GLY A 478 8.34 12.92 -8.99
C GLY A 478 7.88 12.42 -7.61
N GLN A 479 8.43 12.96 -6.50
CA GLN A 479 8.12 12.45 -5.15
C GLN A 479 6.65 12.62 -4.74
N ALA A 480 6.05 13.78 -5.00
CA ALA A 480 4.65 14.05 -4.61
C ALA A 480 3.68 13.22 -5.45
N GLU A 481 3.96 13.08 -6.74
CA GLU A 481 3.16 12.26 -7.64
C GLU A 481 3.24 10.77 -7.26
N TYR A 482 4.43 10.25 -7.00
CA TYR A 482 4.63 8.86 -6.58
C TYR A 482 3.99 8.58 -5.22
N LEU A 483 4.06 9.54 -4.29
CA LEU A 483 3.35 9.43 -3.01
C LEU A 483 1.84 9.30 -3.26
N GLU A 484 1.25 10.13 -4.12
CA GLU A 484 -0.17 10.00 -4.47
C GLU A 484 -0.48 8.65 -5.12
N GLN A 485 0.38 8.16 -6.01
CA GLN A 485 0.23 6.85 -6.65
C GLN A 485 0.17 5.72 -5.62
N VAL A 486 1.14 5.65 -4.71
CA VAL A 486 1.22 4.63 -3.64
C VAL A 486 0.03 4.72 -2.67
N LEU A 487 -0.30 5.93 -2.19
CA LEU A 487 -1.39 6.11 -1.22
C LEU A 487 -2.74 5.69 -1.79
N ARG A 488 -3.04 6.05 -3.05
CA ARG A 488 -4.28 5.62 -3.73
C ARG A 488 -4.28 4.12 -3.99
N GLU A 489 -3.13 3.53 -4.28
CA GLU A 489 -3.00 2.10 -4.50
C GLU A 489 -3.34 1.32 -3.22
N GLY A 490 -2.75 1.69 -2.09
CA GLY A 490 -3.11 1.13 -0.79
C GLY A 490 -4.57 1.39 -0.44
N TYR A 491 -5.07 2.62 -0.57
CA TYR A 491 -6.44 2.97 -0.17
C TYR A 491 -7.51 2.27 -1.01
N SER A 492 -7.26 2.03 -2.29
CA SER A 492 -8.18 1.32 -3.18
C SER A 492 -8.16 -0.20 -3.00
N HIS A 493 -7.18 -0.76 -2.29
CA HIS A 493 -7.05 -2.21 -2.14
C HIS A 493 -8.01 -2.79 -1.09
N PRO A 494 -8.85 -3.80 -1.43
CA PRO A 494 -9.88 -4.33 -0.52
C PRO A 494 -9.35 -4.99 0.75
N GLY A 495 -8.14 -5.56 0.71
CA GLY A 495 -7.46 -6.15 1.87
C GLY A 495 -6.65 -5.17 2.70
N VAL A 496 -6.44 -3.94 2.22
CA VAL A 496 -5.78 -2.89 3.00
C VAL A 496 -6.81 -2.23 3.92
N GLU A 497 -6.49 -2.13 5.20
CA GLU A 497 -7.36 -1.55 6.22
C GLU A 497 -6.75 -0.33 6.91
N GLY A 498 -5.48 0.01 6.65
CA GLY A 498 -4.87 1.21 7.21
C GLY A 498 -3.63 1.67 6.45
N ILE A 499 -3.35 2.97 6.53
CA ILE A 499 -2.14 3.60 6.02
C ILE A 499 -1.60 4.56 7.08
N ILE A 500 -0.35 4.36 7.48
CA ILE A 500 0.44 5.33 8.23
C ILE A 500 1.65 5.69 7.38
N MET A 501 1.89 6.98 7.23
CA MET A 501 3.02 7.52 6.46
C MET A 501 4.20 7.86 7.38
N PHE A 502 5.43 7.56 7.00
CA PHE A 502 6.63 7.96 7.76
C PHE A 502 7.11 9.37 7.40
N VAL A 503 6.20 10.33 7.55
CA VAL A 503 6.33 11.70 7.05
C VAL A 503 5.91 12.72 8.11
N GLY A 504 6.35 13.96 7.94
CA GLY A 504 6.01 15.04 8.87
C GLY A 504 6.67 16.37 8.48
N PRO A 505 6.69 17.36 9.38
CA PRO A 505 7.27 18.66 9.11
C PRO A 505 8.81 18.63 9.22
N ALA A 506 9.49 19.45 8.43
CA ALA A 506 10.94 19.55 8.39
C ALA A 506 11.53 19.97 9.75
N ILE A 507 10.80 20.80 10.52
CA ILE A 507 11.21 21.23 11.86
C ILE A 507 11.33 20.04 12.84
N ALA A 508 10.58 18.97 12.60
CA ALA A 508 10.65 17.73 13.37
C ALA A 508 11.63 16.71 12.77
N GLY A 509 12.40 17.07 11.74
CA GLY A 509 13.46 16.22 11.17
C GLY A 509 13.00 15.22 10.10
N PHE A 510 11.77 15.32 9.62
CA PHE A 510 11.28 14.48 8.50
C PHE A 510 11.87 14.96 7.18
N ASN A 511 12.92 14.28 6.71
CA ASN A 511 13.75 14.72 5.58
C ASN A 511 13.66 13.81 4.34
N VAL A 512 13.02 12.64 4.41
CA VAL A 512 12.81 11.77 3.25
C VAL A 512 11.66 12.35 2.43
N THR A 513 10.42 12.12 2.85
CA THR A 513 9.24 12.83 2.38
C THR A 513 8.78 13.83 3.44
N THR A 514 8.89 15.11 3.12
CA THR A 514 8.53 16.21 4.02
C THR A 514 7.14 16.73 3.65
N LEU A 515 6.21 16.84 4.60
CA LEU A 515 4.87 17.39 4.33
C LEU A 515 4.80 18.90 4.52
N ALA A 516 5.60 19.46 5.43
CA ALA A 516 5.66 20.90 5.65
C ALA A 516 7.10 21.37 5.92
N ASP A 517 7.43 22.59 5.53
CA ASP A 517 8.74 23.19 5.79
C ASP A 517 8.92 23.58 7.27
N LYS A 518 9.97 24.35 7.57
CA LYS A 518 10.28 24.78 8.94
C LYS A 518 9.28 25.79 9.51
N ASP A 519 8.53 26.46 8.65
CA ASP A 519 7.51 27.45 8.99
C ASP A 519 6.09 26.85 8.90
N PHE A 520 5.98 25.51 8.82
CA PHE A 520 4.74 24.76 8.63
C PHE A 520 3.97 25.11 7.34
N LYS A 521 4.65 25.63 6.32
CA LYS A 521 4.06 25.77 4.97
C LYS A 521 4.10 24.42 4.27
N ASN A 522 3.02 24.08 3.60
CA ASN A 522 2.92 22.81 2.89
C ASN A 522 3.98 22.68 1.80
N THR A 523 4.52 21.48 1.66
CA THR A 523 5.27 21.07 0.46
C THR A 523 4.28 20.50 -0.58
N PRO A 524 4.72 20.23 -1.82
CA PRO A 524 3.89 19.50 -2.79
C PRO A 524 3.40 18.14 -2.29
N SER A 525 4.21 17.41 -1.49
CA SER A 525 3.78 16.16 -0.86
C SER A 525 2.75 16.41 0.24
N GLY A 526 2.88 17.50 0.99
CA GLY A 526 1.86 17.97 1.93
C GLY A 526 0.53 18.28 1.24
N ASP A 527 0.58 18.95 0.08
CA ASP A 527 -0.62 19.28 -0.71
C ASP A 527 -1.32 18.01 -1.21
N VAL A 528 -0.56 16.98 -1.60
CA VAL A 528 -1.10 15.66 -1.95
C VAL A 528 -1.83 15.04 -0.77
N VAL A 529 -1.24 15.04 0.42
CA VAL A 529 -1.85 14.43 1.61
C VAL A 529 -3.11 15.20 2.03
N ASP A 530 -3.06 16.53 2.08
CA ASP A 530 -4.23 17.36 2.42
C ASP A 530 -5.36 17.18 1.38
N LYS A 531 -5.01 17.04 0.09
CA LYS A 531 -5.96 16.69 -0.98
C LYS A 531 -6.65 15.34 -0.74
N LEU A 532 -5.87 14.28 -0.43
CA LEU A 532 -6.44 12.94 -0.21
C LEU A 532 -7.30 12.88 1.05
N ILE A 533 -6.93 13.61 2.12
CA ILE A 533 -7.78 13.76 3.32
C ILE A 533 -9.11 14.43 2.96
N ASP A 534 -9.11 15.41 2.06
CA ASP A 534 -10.34 16.05 1.61
C ASP A 534 -11.19 15.17 0.67
N GLU A 535 -10.54 14.35 -0.14
CA GLU A 535 -11.20 13.46 -1.10
C GLU A 535 -11.85 12.25 -0.42
N TRP A 536 -11.18 11.66 0.58
CA TRP A 536 -11.61 10.43 1.26
C TRP A 536 -12.53 10.67 2.45
N LYS A 537 -13.33 11.73 2.36
CA LYS A 537 -14.43 12.03 3.26
C LYS A 537 -15.62 12.54 2.44
N PRO A 538 -16.86 12.43 2.94
CA PRO A 538 -18.00 12.97 2.23
C PRO A 538 -17.95 14.51 2.26
N LYS A 539 -18.27 15.11 1.11
CA LYS A 539 -18.43 16.56 1.03
C LYS A 539 -19.66 16.98 1.85
N PRO A 540 -19.57 18.03 2.70
CA PRO A 540 -20.73 18.55 3.40
C PRO A 540 -21.83 18.87 2.40
N THR A 541 -22.97 18.19 2.52
CA THR A 541 -24.09 18.36 1.60
C THR A 541 -25.37 18.46 2.42
N GLU A 542 -26.17 19.48 2.13
CA GLU A 542 -27.56 19.56 2.57
C GLU A 542 -28.44 19.00 1.46
N ILE A 543 -29.16 17.92 1.77
CA ILE A 543 -29.99 17.21 0.79
C ILE A 543 -31.44 17.37 1.21
N LYS A 544 -32.28 17.80 0.27
CA LYS A 544 -33.72 17.93 0.48
C LYS A 544 -34.39 16.57 0.21
N ALA A 545 -35.19 16.10 1.16
CA ALA A 545 -35.97 14.88 1.05
C ALA A 545 -37.05 14.98 -0.03
N ASP A 546 -37.28 13.88 -0.74
CA ASP A 546 -38.31 13.75 -1.78
C ASP A 546 -39.73 13.69 -1.19
N SER A 547 -40.73 13.46 -2.04
CA SER A 547 -42.14 13.34 -1.63
C SER A 547 -42.42 12.15 -0.70
N GLU A 548 -41.53 11.15 -0.66
CA GLU A 548 -41.60 10.01 0.27
C GLU A 548 -40.79 10.29 1.56
N GLY A 549 -40.30 11.51 1.75
CA GLY A 549 -39.46 11.89 2.88
C GLY A 549 -38.10 11.19 2.84
N SER A 550 -37.64 10.76 1.67
CA SER A 550 -36.44 9.95 1.51
C SER A 550 -35.29 10.72 0.85
N ILE A 551 -34.07 10.32 1.21
CA ILE A 551 -32.84 10.63 0.45
C ILE A 551 -32.03 9.36 0.26
N GLU A 552 -31.30 9.26 -0.86
CA GLU A 552 -30.29 8.23 -1.08
C GLU A 552 -28.93 8.89 -1.24
N VAL A 553 -27.94 8.43 -0.49
CA VAL A 553 -26.58 8.99 -0.50
C VAL A 553 -25.54 7.88 -0.39
N SER A 554 -24.37 8.10 -0.98
CA SER A 554 -23.23 7.20 -0.85
C SER A 554 -22.23 7.77 0.16
N LEU A 555 -22.07 7.08 1.29
CA LEU A 555 -21.23 7.50 2.41
C LEU A 555 -19.99 6.61 2.50
N PHE A 556 -18.86 7.20 2.92
CA PHE A 556 -17.68 6.44 3.33
C PHE A 556 -17.96 5.67 4.63
N HIS A 557 -17.25 4.59 4.89
CA HIS A 557 -17.33 3.91 6.19
C HIS A 557 -16.83 4.83 7.32
N GLY A 558 -17.59 4.90 8.40
CA GLY A 558 -17.29 5.81 9.50
C GLY A 558 -18.50 6.20 10.34
N ASP A 559 -18.23 7.03 11.33
CA ASP A 559 -19.24 7.64 12.19
C ASP A 559 -19.72 8.98 11.63
N TYR A 560 -21.01 9.24 11.81
CA TYR A 560 -21.70 10.40 11.26
C TYR A 560 -22.65 11.02 12.28
N ASN A 561 -22.66 12.34 12.31
CA ASN A 561 -23.75 13.12 12.90
C ASN A 561 -24.67 13.58 11.78
N ILE A 562 -25.93 13.16 11.85
CA ILE A 562 -27.00 13.53 10.94
C ILE A 562 -27.89 14.57 11.62
N THR A 563 -28.14 15.68 10.95
CA THR A 563 -29.07 16.72 11.42
C THR A 563 -30.20 16.86 10.41
N ILE A 564 -31.44 16.74 10.89
CA ILE A 564 -32.65 16.86 10.08
C ILE A 564 -33.35 18.14 10.48
N LYS A 565 -33.65 18.98 9.50
CA LYS A 565 -34.42 20.20 9.67
C LYS A 565 -35.81 20.01 9.08
N ASP A 566 -36.82 20.14 9.93
CA ASP A 566 -38.23 20.10 9.54
C ASP A 566 -38.57 21.36 8.71
N PRO A 567 -39.16 21.22 7.51
CA PRO A 567 -39.50 22.36 6.66
C PRO A 567 -40.69 23.18 7.20
N VAL A 568 -41.53 22.63 8.07
CA VAL A 568 -42.72 23.28 8.63
C VAL A 568 -42.39 23.95 9.96
N SER A 569 -41.91 23.18 10.95
CA SER A 569 -41.63 23.71 12.29
C SER A 569 -40.27 24.41 12.39
N ASN A 570 -39.39 24.21 11.41
CA ASN A 570 -37.99 24.66 11.43
C ASN A 570 -37.18 24.07 12.61
N SER A 571 -37.68 23.00 13.24
CA SER A 571 -37.02 22.28 14.32
C SER A 571 -35.86 21.43 13.80
N LEU A 572 -34.90 21.12 14.67
CA LEU A 572 -33.72 20.33 14.35
C LEU A 572 -33.70 19.03 15.17
N THR A 573 -33.61 17.89 14.49
CA THR A 573 -33.39 16.58 15.11
C THR A 573 -31.98 16.10 14.79
N ARG A 574 -31.25 15.62 15.79
CA ARG A 574 -29.89 15.06 15.63
C ARG A 574 -29.91 13.56 15.82
N TRP A 575 -29.11 12.87 15.03
CA TRP A 575 -29.00 11.42 15.06
C TRP A 575 -27.56 10.98 14.77
N ASN A 576 -27.08 9.95 15.45
CA ASN A 576 -25.77 9.38 15.21
C ASN A 576 -25.90 8.13 14.37
N TYR A 577 -25.05 7.99 13.35
CA TYR A 577 -25.06 6.86 12.43
C TYR A 577 -23.65 6.31 12.26
N ASN A 578 -23.52 5.00 12.27
CA ASN A 578 -22.27 4.31 11.99
C ASN A 578 -22.44 3.50 10.69
N MET A 579 -21.64 3.84 9.68
CA MET A 579 -21.62 3.19 8.38
C MET A 579 -20.50 2.14 8.36
N ILE A 580 -20.86 0.85 8.30
CA ILE A 580 -19.91 -0.27 8.23
C ILE A 580 -19.87 -0.95 6.87
N LYS A 581 -18.78 -1.67 6.60
CA LYS A 581 -18.55 -2.42 5.35
C LYS A 581 -19.65 -3.45 5.05
N ASP A 582 -20.22 -4.08 6.08
CA ASP A 582 -21.24 -5.12 5.94
C ASP A 582 -22.67 -4.59 6.13
N ASP A 583 -22.86 -3.27 6.16
CA ASP A 583 -24.19 -2.69 6.30
C ASP A 583 -25.02 -3.01 5.05
N THR A 584 -26.03 -3.87 5.25
CA THR A 584 -27.02 -4.26 4.24
C THR A 584 -28.38 -3.63 4.51
N THR A 585 -28.49 -2.80 5.57
CA THR A 585 -29.71 -2.08 5.92
C THR A 585 -29.93 -0.96 4.91
N GLY A 586 -30.49 -1.32 3.75
CA GLY A 586 -30.65 -0.39 2.63
C GLY A 586 -31.47 0.86 2.97
N THR A 587 -32.24 0.84 4.06
CA THR A 587 -33.03 1.98 4.55
C THR A 587 -32.90 2.15 6.07
N VAL A 588 -32.52 3.37 6.49
CA VAL A 588 -32.51 3.84 7.86
C VAL A 588 -33.74 4.73 8.09
N HIS A 589 -34.61 4.32 9.00
CA HIS A 589 -35.82 5.08 9.34
C HIS A 589 -35.54 6.04 10.50
N ILE A 590 -35.85 7.33 10.29
CA ILE A 590 -35.69 8.38 11.30
C ILE A 590 -37.04 9.01 11.57
N HIS A 591 -37.44 9.02 12.84
CA HIS A 591 -38.68 9.62 13.29
C HIS A 591 -38.40 10.97 13.93
N ILE A 592 -39.05 12.03 13.44
CA ILE A 592 -38.95 13.37 14.01
C ILE A 592 -40.28 13.78 14.65
N ASN A 593 -40.19 14.63 15.67
CA ASN A 593 -41.37 15.22 16.28
C ASN A 593 -41.86 16.38 15.41
N ALA A 594 -43.18 16.48 15.25
CA ALA A 594 -43.84 17.57 14.53
C ALA A 594 -43.77 18.89 15.30
#